data_AF-A0A0L6I020-F1
#
_entry.id   AF-A0A0L6I020-F1
#
_cell.length_a   1.000
_cell.length_b   1.000
_cell.length_c   1.000
_cell.angle_alpha   90.00
_cell.angle_beta   90.00
_cell.angle_gamma   90.00
#
_symmetry.space_group_name_H-M   'P 1'
#
loop_
_entity.id
_entity.type
_entity.pdbx_description
1 polymer ?
#
loop_
_entity_poly.entity_id
_entity_poly.type
_entity_poly.pdbx_seq_one_letter_code
_entity_poly.pdbx_strand_id
1 'polypeptide(L)'
;MAGWTWQAWFGLIGGALLFSAVLVPMLLVQTRRYGALSFRRLLGAAAVSVYAVALVAYTLLPIPELRANCGAGGGGLELVPGHSIGDILRETEGLSLLRTLTSRATLQVVLNVALFVPFGIIARRYWNRGPVLSILLGALLSLLIEATQLTGVWGLFECAYRVADVDDLIANTAGAAIGVLIAPVVLAWMPSAKKLRAERGTPRPVTVWRRWFGMILDAIAVQIAVTVASLVLLVPKLIVSGGSGPGVPENLVEVVAIGVGALLLVVVIPAVVSTGASIGQRLVWLAPEWPDGGRALGRRLARAAVVGVPYTVATVLGQLPEPVADSTQTVAGVIGIVSALVVAIAVISVPFTRGRRGLSLVLAGGELRDSRA
;
A
#
# COMPACT_ATOMS: atom_id res chain seq x y z
N MET A 1 -23.66 -3.35 22.82
CA MET A 1 -22.21 -3.03 22.93
C MET A 1 -21.34 -3.70 21.85
N ALA A 2 -21.88 -4.58 20.99
CA ALA A 2 -21.09 -5.29 19.96
C ALA A 2 -20.83 -4.52 18.64
N GLY A 3 -21.67 -3.53 18.27
CA GLY A 3 -21.49 -2.79 17.02
C GLY A 3 -20.28 -1.86 16.98
N TRP A 4 -19.94 -1.23 18.12
CA TRP A 4 -18.82 -0.28 18.21
C TRP A 4 -17.45 -0.97 18.16
N THR A 5 -17.33 -2.20 18.68
CA THR A 5 -16.06 -2.94 18.68
C THR A 5 -15.70 -3.45 17.29
N TRP A 6 -16.68 -3.89 16.49
CA TRP A 6 -16.48 -4.29 15.10
C TRP A 6 -15.97 -3.13 14.24
N GLN A 7 -16.61 -1.96 14.33
CA GLN A 7 -16.19 -0.76 13.62
C GLN A 7 -14.79 -0.29 14.06
N ALA A 8 -14.45 -0.45 15.34
CA ALA A 8 -13.11 -0.14 15.85
C ALA A 8 -12.02 -1.06 15.27
N TRP A 9 -12.27 -2.38 15.20
CA TRP A 9 -11.33 -3.32 14.57
C TRP A 9 -11.20 -3.09 13.08
N PHE A 10 -12.31 -2.84 12.39
CA PHE A 10 -12.31 -2.49 10.97
C PHE A 10 -11.52 -1.20 10.72
N GLY A 11 -11.72 -0.17 11.55
CA GLY A 11 -10.97 1.08 11.47
C GLY A 11 -9.48 0.90 11.74
N LEU A 12 -9.10 0.12 12.76
CA LEU A 12 -7.70 -0.09 13.14
C LEU A 12 -6.95 -0.94 12.11
N ILE A 13 -7.49 -2.13 11.79
CA ILE A 13 -6.85 -3.08 10.87
C ILE A 13 -6.96 -2.57 9.43
N GLY A 14 -8.16 -2.19 9.00
CA GLY A 14 -8.39 -1.63 7.66
C GLY A 14 -7.60 -0.33 7.45
N GLY A 15 -7.57 0.55 8.46
CA GLY A 15 -6.76 1.75 8.43
C GLY A 15 -5.27 1.47 8.35
N ALA A 16 -4.73 0.52 9.12
CA ALA A 16 -3.32 0.13 9.06
C ALA A 16 -2.94 -0.49 7.70
N LEU A 17 -3.82 -1.32 7.13
CA LEU A 17 -3.65 -1.92 5.82
C LEU A 17 -3.64 -0.84 4.72
N LEU A 18 -4.62 0.06 4.71
CA LEU A 18 -4.70 1.16 3.74
C LEU A 18 -3.51 2.12 3.89
N PHE A 19 -3.15 2.48 5.13
CA PHE A 19 -1.97 3.30 5.41
C PHE A 19 -0.72 2.69 4.78
N SER A 20 -0.51 1.39 4.97
CA SER A 20 0.64 0.66 4.43
C SER A 20 0.58 0.54 2.91
N ALA A 21 -0.60 0.27 2.36
CA ALA A 21 -0.86 0.18 0.92
C ALA A 21 -0.61 1.50 0.19
N VAL A 22 -0.77 2.64 0.86
CA VAL A 22 -0.40 3.96 0.32
C VAL A 22 1.07 4.28 0.58
N LEU A 23 1.55 4.06 1.82
CA LEU A 23 2.90 4.46 2.23
C LEU A 23 3.98 3.70 1.45
N VAL A 24 3.89 2.37 1.38
CA VAL A 24 4.97 1.54 0.81
C VAL A 24 5.21 1.86 -0.67
N PRO A 25 4.19 1.91 -1.55
CA PRO A 25 4.38 2.33 -2.94
C PRO A 25 4.89 3.77 -3.05
N MET A 26 4.42 4.69 -2.20
CA MET A 26 4.93 6.07 -2.20
C MET A 26 6.41 6.14 -1.85
N LEU A 27 6.87 5.39 -0.84
CA LEU A 27 8.29 5.34 -0.47
C LEU A 27 9.13 4.70 -1.59
N LEU A 28 8.60 3.67 -2.24
CA LEU A 28 9.26 3.03 -3.37
C LEU A 28 9.42 4.00 -4.55
N VAL A 29 8.32 4.64 -4.97
CA VAL A 29 8.32 5.63 -6.05
C VAL A 29 9.28 6.78 -5.73
N GLN A 30 9.29 7.27 -4.49
CA GLN A 30 10.23 8.32 -4.08
C GLN A 30 11.67 7.88 -4.12
N THR A 31 11.98 6.69 -3.61
CA THR A 31 13.33 6.11 -3.64
C THR A 31 13.80 5.92 -5.07
N ARG A 32 12.91 5.49 -5.98
CA ARG A 32 13.24 5.33 -7.40
C ARG A 32 13.37 6.66 -8.14
N ARG A 33 12.50 7.63 -7.83
CA ARG A 33 12.44 8.94 -8.51
C ARG A 33 13.55 9.89 -8.07
N TYR A 34 13.94 9.83 -6.80
CA TYR A 34 14.88 10.77 -6.17
C TYR A 34 16.18 10.11 -5.69
N GLY A 35 16.26 8.78 -5.69
CA GLY A 35 17.47 8.06 -5.27
C GLY A 35 17.68 7.98 -3.75
N ALA A 36 16.88 8.69 -2.95
CA ALA A 36 16.89 8.63 -1.50
C ALA A 36 15.54 9.07 -0.92
N LEU A 37 15.31 8.67 0.34
CA LEU A 37 14.22 9.18 1.14
C LEU A 37 14.70 10.40 1.91
N SER A 38 14.15 11.57 1.59
CA SER A 38 14.32 12.74 2.45
C SER A 38 13.37 12.63 3.65
N PHE A 39 13.84 12.91 4.86
CA PHE A 39 13.00 12.89 6.07
C PHE A 39 11.73 13.74 5.91
N ARG A 40 11.86 14.94 5.31
CA ARG A 40 10.73 15.83 5.03
C ARG A 40 9.66 15.21 4.14
N ARG A 41 10.06 14.49 3.08
CA ARG A 41 9.09 13.78 2.22
C ARG A 41 8.60 12.46 2.80
N LEU A 42 9.35 11.84 3.72
CA LEU A 42 8.85 10.72 4.52
C LEU A 42 7.71 11.19 5.42
N LEU A 43 7.89 12.31 6.14
CA LEU A 43 6.81 12.93 6.91
C LEU A 43 5.61 13.27 6.03
N GLY A 44 5.85 13.87 4.86
CA GLY A 44 4.79 14.13 3.89
C GLY A 44 4.11 12.85 3.37
N ALA A 45 4.84 11.75 3.17
CA ALA A 45 4.27 10.48 2.76
C ALA A 45 3.38 9.88 3.86
N ALA A 46 3.86 9.90 5.11
CA ALA A 46 3.08 9.47 6.26
C ALA A 46 1.80 10.32 6.42
N ALA A 47 1.91 11.64 6.29
CA ALA A 47 0.76 12.54 6.34
C ALA A 47 -0.26 12.26 5.22
N VAL A 48 0.20 11.99 4.00
CA VAL A 48 -0.66 11.58 2.88
C VAL A 48 -1.34 10.24 3.16
N SER A 49 -0.63 9.28 3.74
CA SER A 49 -1.21 7.99 4.12
C SER A 49 -2.26 8.12 5.22
N VAL A 50 -2.02 8.94 6.25
CA VAL A 50 -3.03 9.27 7.28
C VAL A 50 -4.23 9.94 6.65
N TYR A 51 -4.01 10.92 5.77
CA TYR A 51 -5.07 11.61 5.04
C TYR A 51 -5.91 10.64 4.20
N ALA A 52 -5.28 9.70 3.50
CA ALA A 52 -5.99 8.68 2.72
C ALA A 52 -6.88 7.79 3.61
N VAL A 53 -6.39 7.38 4.78
CA VAL A 53 -7.20 6.64 5.76
C VAL A 53 -8.37 7.48 6.27
N ALA A 54 -8.11 8.73 6.64
CA ALA A 54 -9.15 9.66 7.11
C ALA A 54 -10.21 9.89 6.03
N LEU A 55 -9.80 10.13 4.78
CA LEU A 55 -10.71 10.33 3.66
C LEU A 55 -11.65 9.13 3.49
N VAL A 56 -11.10 7.92 3.42
CA VAL A 56 -11.91 6.69 3.30
C VAL A 56 -12.83 6.50 4.51
N ALA A 57 -12.33 6.75 5.72
CA ALA A 57 -13.13 6.62 6.93
C ALA A 57 -14.32 7.60 6.94
N TYR A 58 -14.10 8.88 6.65
CA TYR A 58 -15.16 9.89 6.69
C TYR A 58 -16.17 9.73 5.54
N THR A 59 -15.74 9.22 4.38
CA THR A 59 -16.61 9.10 3.21
C THR A 59 -17.35 7.76 3.13
N LEU A 60 -16.86 6.70 3.77
CA LEU A 60 -17.49 5.36 3.68
C LEU A 60 -18.05 4.83 5.02
N LEU A 61 -17.62 5.31 6.19
CA LEU A 61 -18.13 4.81 7.47
C LEU A 61 -19.30 5.64 8.01
N PRO A 62 -20.29 5.04 8.69
CA PRO A 62 -20.38 3.62 9.02
C PRO A 62 -20.85 2.77 7.83
N ILE A 63 -20.24 1.60 7.69
CA ILE A 63 -20.66 0.60 6.70
C ILE A 63 -21.82 -0.22 7.30
N PRO A 64 -22.85 -0.60 6.51
CA PRO A 64 -23.96 -1.45 6.96
C PRO A 64 -23.51 -2.78 7.57
N GLU A 65 -24.22 -3.26 8.60
CA GLU A 65 -23.93 -4.55 9.25
C GLU A 65 -24.31 -5.75 8.36
N LEU A 66 -25.32 -5.61 7.50
CA LEU A 66 -25.77 -6.64 6.55
C LEU A 66 -25.83 -6.02 5.15
N ARG A 67 -25.52 -6.82 4.13
CA ARG A 67 -25.52 -6.38 2.71
C ARG A 67 -26.85 -5.80 2.24
N ALA A 68 -27.96 -6.33 2.75
CA ALA A 68 -29.33 -5.92 2.44
C ALA A 68 -29.87 -4.81 3.38
N ASN A 69 -29.16 -4.47 4.46
CA ASN A 69 -29.66 -3.58 5.49
C ASN A 69 -29.11 -2.15 5.33
N CYS A 70 -29.53 -1.42 4.29
CA CYS A 70 -29.12 -0.04 4.09
C CYS A 70 -29.91 1.00 4.93
N GLY A 71 -30.67 0.57 5.94
CA GLY A 71 -31.53 1.45 6.73
C GLY A 71 -32.75 1.97 5.94
N ALA A 72 -33.67 2.67 6.62
CA ALA A 72 -34.94 3.14 6.06
C ALA A 72 -34.83 4.30 5.04
N GLY A 73 -33.61 4.64 4.60
CA GLY A 73 -33.35 5.75 3.68
C GLY A 73 -32.27 5.37 2.69
N GLY A 74 -32.55 4.38 1.83
CA GLY A 74 -31.68 4.06 0.70
C GLY A 74 -31.27 5.34 -0.02
N GLY A 75 -29.98 5.62 -0.05
CA GLY A 75 -29.44 6.88 -0.54
C GLY A 75 -29.85 7.13 -1.98
N GLY A 76 -30.44 8.30 -2.24
CA GLY A 76 -30.78 8.72 -3.60
C GLY A 76 -29.60 9.35 -4.33
N LEU A 77 -29.88 9.79 -5.55
CA LEU A 77 -29.02 10.67 -6.32
C LEU A 77 -29.64 12.07 -6.29
N GLU A 78 -28.94 13.04 -5.68
CA GLU A 78 -29.33 14.44 -5.67
C GLU A 78 -28.50 15.20 -6.70
N LEU A 79 -29.20 15.77 -7.70
CA LEU A 79 -28.57 16.43 -8.86
C LEU A 79 -28.88 17.92 -8.93
N VAL A 80 -29.69 18.47 -8.01
CA VAL A 80 -30.04 19.89 -8.01
C VAL A 80 -28.90 20.69 -7.35
N PRO A 81 -28.14 21.48 -8.12
CA PRO A 81 -27.06 22.27 -7.55
C PRO A 81 -27.62 23.38 -6.67
N GLY A 82 -27.00 23.61 -5.51
CA GLY A 82 -27.40 24.61 -4.53
C GLY A 82 -28.50 24.16 -3.57
N HIS A 83 -28.91 22.90 -3.60
CA HIS A 83 -29.86 22.33 -2.64
C HIS A 83 -29.33 22.43 -1.20
N SER A 84 -28.04 22.14 -0.99
CA SER A 84 -27.36 22.25 0.31
C SER A 84 -27.43 23.67 0.89
N ILE A 85 -27.41 24.71 0.04
CA ILE A 85 -27.57 26.10 0.47
C ILE A 85 -29.02 26.35 0.89
N GLY A 86 -29.99 25.83 0.14
CA GLY A 86 -31.41 25.87 0.50
C GLY A 86 -31.67 25.21 1.85
N ASP A 87 -31.07 24.05 2.11
CA ASP A 87 -31.15 23.35 3.40
C ASP A 87 -30.56 24.18 4.54
N ILE A 88 -29.40 24.81 4.33
CA ILE A 88 -28.81 25.72 5.33
C ILE A 88 -29.78 26.87 5.63
N LEU A 89 -30.32 27.53 4.61
CA LEU A 89 -31.23 28.67 4.80
C LEU A 89 -32.51 28.26 5.54
N ARG A 90 -33.09 27.10 5.19
CA ARG A 90 -34.29 26.58 5.83
C ARG A 90 -34.05 26.12 7.27
N GLU A 91 -32.99 25.37 7.51
CA GLU A 91 -32.67 24.82 8.84
C GLU A 91 -32.18 25.89 9.82
N THR A 92 -31.70 27.02 9.31
CA THR A 92 -31.12 28.09 10.14
C THR A 92 -31.96 29.36 10.22
N GLU A 93 -33.17 29.32 9.66
CA GLU A 93 -34.12 30.43 9.73
C GLU A 93 -34.41 30.81 11.20
N GLY A 94 -34.22 32.09 11.53
CA GLY A 94 -34.41 32.61 12.90
C GLY A 94 -33.34 32.21 13.91
N LEU A 95 -32.28 31.49 13.51
CA LEU A 95 -31.16 31.17 14.41
C LEU A 95 -30.16 32.33 14.52
N SER A 96 -29.49 32.38 15.67
CA SER A 96 -28.31 33.23 15.87
C SER A 96 -27.15 32.77 14.98
N LEU A 97 -26.28 33.68 14.52
CA LEU A 97 -25.11 33.38 13.67
C LEU A 97 -24.29 32.16 14.15
N LEU A 98 -24.01 32.06 15.45
CA LEU A 98 -23.27 30.92 16.01
C LEU A 98 -23.97 29.59 15.74
N ARG A 99 -25.29 29.54 15.94
CA ARG A 99 -26.11 28.34 15.71
C ARG A 99 -26.25 28.00 14.23
N THR A 100 -26.26 29.00 13.35
CA THR A 100 -26.19 28.82 11.90
C THR A 100 -24.86 28.19 11.49
N LEU A 101 -23.73 28.65 12.05
CA LEU A 101 -22.40 28.10 11.73
C LEU A 101 -22.19 26.68 12.28
N THR A 102 -22.88 26.32 13.35
CA THR A 102 -22.82 24.98 13.96
C THR A 102 -23.99 24.08 13.56
N SER A 103 -24.83 24.50 12.62
CA SER A 103 -25.93 23.64 12.13
C SER A 103 -25.37 22.47 11.33
N ARG A 104 -26.13 21.37 11.25
CA ARG A 104 -25.69 20.15 10.55
C ARG A 104 -25.45 20.43 9.07
N ALA A 105 -26.40 21.09 8.39
CA ALA A 105 -26.27 21.45 6.99
C ALA A 105 -25.03 22.33 6.71
N THR A 106 -24.77 23.34 7.54
CA THR A 106 -23.59 24.21 7.35
C THR A 106 -22.30 23.43 7.56
N LEU A 107 -22.23 22.63 8.62
CA LEU A 107 -21.06 21.82 8.93
C LEU A 107 -20.79 20.77 7.85
N GLN A 108 -21.82 20.18 7.23
CA GLN A 108 -21.65 19.24 6.13
C GLN A 108 -20.87 19.87 4.96
N VAL A 109 -21.34 21.02 4.45
CA VAL A 109 -20.68 21.72 3.34
C VAL A 109 -19.27 22.16 3.72
N VAL A 110 -19.10 22.76 4.90
CA VAL A 110 -17.79 23.26 5.36
C VAL A 110 -16.79 22.12 5.57
N LEU A 111 -17.23 20.99 6.13
CA LEU A 111 -16.37 19.83 6.35
C LEU A 111 -16.01 19.13 5.04
N ASN A 112 -16.90 19.08 4.05
CA ASN A 112 -16.58 18.57 2.71
C ASN A 112 -15.52 19.44 2.02
N VAL A 113 -15.67 20.77 2.05
CA VAL A 113 -14.62 21.69 1.59
C VAL A 113 -13.30 21.43 2.35
N ALA A 114 -13.34 21.40 3.68
CA ALA A 114 -12.15 21.21 4.52
C ALA A 114 -11.46 19.86 4.28
N LEU A 115 -12.23 18.80 4.02
CA LEU A 115 -11.73 17.46 3.76
C LEU A 115 -10.88 17.42 2.48
N PHE A 116 -11.21 18.21 1.45
CA PHE A 116 -10.47 18.22 0.18
C PHE A 116 -9.36 19.27 0.08
N VAL A 117 -9.27 20.22 1.02
CA VAL A 117 -8.14 21.17 1.10
C VAL A 117 -6.78 20.44 1.14
N PRO A 118 -6.56 19.43 2.01
CA PRO A 118 -5.33 18.63 1.99
C PRO A 118 -5.05 17.99 0.63
N PHE A 119 -6.06 17.48 -0.07
CA PHE A 119 -5.88 16.89 -1.40
C PHE A 119 -5.28 17.90 -2.39
N GLY A 120 -5.85 19.11 -2.45
CA GLY A 120 -5.34 20.19 -3.30
C GLY A 120 -3.88 20.54 -2.99
N ILE A 121 -3.52 20.61 -1.70
CA ILE A 121 -2.14 20.85 -1.24
C ILE A 121 -1.20 19.74 -1.72
N ILE A 122 -1.60 18.48 -1.52
CA ILE A 122 -0.83 17.29 -1.88
C ILE A 122 -0.61 17.25 -3.40
N ALA A 123 -1.68 17.40 -4.19
CA ALA A 123 -1.61 17.34 -5.64
C ALA A 123 -0.71 18.46 -6.22
N ARG A 124 -0.90 19.69 -5.75
CA ARG A 124 -0.13 20.85 -6.22
C ARG A 124 1.34 20.74 -5.87
N ARG A 125 1.69 20.43 -4.62
CA ARG A 125 3.06 20.59 -4.12
C ARG A 125 3.78 19.27 -3.87
N TYR A 126 3.12 18.26 -3.31
CA TYR A 126 3.75 16.96 -3.04
C TYR A 126 3.98 16.14 -4.33
N TRP A 127 2.92 16.01 -5.15
CA TRP A 127 2.96 15.36 -6.47
C TRP A 127 3.45 16.28 -7.60
N ASN A 128 3.59 17.58 -7.33
CA ASN A 128 4.10 18.58 -8.25
C ASN A 128 3.30 18.64 -9.56
N ARG A 129 1.96 18.71 -9.44
CA ARG A 129 1.02 18.88 -10.57
C ARG A 129 0.64 20.35 -10.76
N GLY A 130 0.20 20.70 -11.96
CA GLY A 130 -0.33 22.04 -12.26
C GLY A 130 -1.63 22.34 -11.48
N PRO A 131 -2.07 23.61 -11.41
CA PRO A 131 -3.24 23.99 -10.63
C PRO A 131 -4.50 23.32 -11.18
N VAL A 132 -4.74 23.47 -12.49
CA VAL A 132 -5.90 22.89 -13.19
C VAL A 132 -5.97 21.38 -12.99
N LEU A 133 -4.88 20.66 -13.26
CA LEU A 133 -4.84 19.21 -13.08
C LEU A 133 -5.09 18.80 -11.61
N SER A 134 -4.62 19.58 -10.64
CA SER A 134 -4.83 19.27 -9.22
C SER A 134 -6.31 19.41 -8.83
N ILE A 135 -7.00 20.44 -9.33
CA ILE A 135 -8.44 20.64 -9.13
C ILE A 135 -9.23 19.53 -9.83
N LEU A 136 -8.90 19.21 -11.07
CA LEU A 136 -9.55 18.13 -11.83
C LEU A 136 -9.40 16.77 -11.15
N LEU A 137 -8.22 16.47 -10.59
CA LEU A 137 -8.01 15.25 -9.81
C LEU A 137 -8.84 15.24 -8.53
N GLY A 138 -9.08 16.41 -7.92
CA GLY A 138 -9.95 16.55 -6.76
C GLY A 138 -11.41 16.28 -7.13
N ALA A 139 -11.89 16.90 -8.21
CA ALA A 139 -13.23 16.67 -8.75
C ALA A 139 -13.44 15.20 -9.12
N LEU A 140 -12.47 14.57 -9.79
CA LEU A 140 -12.54 13.15 -10.15
C LEU A 140 -12.54 12.24 -8.93
N LEU A 141 -11.75 12.54 -7.91
CA LEU A 141 -11.77 11.78 -6.66
C LEU A 141 -13.09 11.94 -5.92
N SER A 142 -13.67 13.15 -5.89
CA SER A 142 -14.99 13.37 -5.32
C SER A 142 -16.05 12.59 -6.07
N LEU A 143 -16.06 12.65 -7.41
CA LEU A 143 -16.97 11.87 -8.24
C LEU A 143 -16.84 10.36 -7.98
N LEU A 144 -15.61 9.86 -7.81
CA LEU A 144 -15.38 8.46 -7.47
C LEU A 144 -15.98 8.09 -6.11
N ILE A 145 -15.92 9.00 -5.13
CA ILE A 145 -16.52 8.81 -3.81
C ILE A 145 -18.05 8.77 -3.93
N GLU A 146 -18.66 9.75 -4.59
CA GLU A 146 -20.12 9.80 -4.82
C GLU A 146 -20.59 8.54 -5.56
N ALA A 147 -19.87 8.12 -6.60
CA ALA A 147 -20.17 6.88 -7.33
C ALA A 147 -20.03 5.64 -6.44
N THR A 148 -19.03 5.60 -5.56
CA THR A 148 -18.83 4.50 -4.61
C THR A 148 -19.99 4.43 -3.62
N GLN A 149 -20.53 5.57 -3.16
CA GLN A 149 -21.66 5.62 -2.24
C GLN A 149 -22.97 5.22 -2.93
N LEU A 150 -23.25 5.79 -4.12
CA LEU A 150 -24.43 5.49 -4.92
C LEU A 150 -24.53 4.01 -5.29
N THR A 151 -23.40 3.38 -5.59
CA THR A 151 -23.35 1.96 -6.01
C THR A 151 -23.24 0.99 -4.85
N GLY A 152 -23.28 1.44 -3.59
CA GLY A 152 -23.13 0.55 -2.43
C GLY A 152 -21.75 -0.13 -2.41
N VAL A 153 -20.68 0.65 -2.61
CA VAL A 153 -19.31 0.16 -2.81
C VAL A 153 -19.24 -0.83 -3.98
N TRP A 154 -19.70 -0.40 -5.15
CA TRP A 154 -19.63 -1.16 -6.40
C TRP A 154 -20.32 -2.54 -6.34
N GLY A 155 -21.49 -2.59 -5.69
CA GLY A 155 -22.28 -3.81 -5.52
C GLY A 155 -21.86 -4.70 -4.34
N LEU A 156 -20.97 -4.21 -3.46
CA LEU A 156 -20.69 -4.90 -2.20
C LEU A 156 -21.92 -4.90 -1.26
N PHE A 157 -22.71 -3.83 -1.33
CA PHE A 157 -24.02 -3.68 -0.70
C PHE A 157 -25.11 -3.67 -1.77
N GLU A 158 -26.29 -4.20 -1.43
CA GLU A 158 -27.42 -4.33 -2.36
C GLU A 158 -28.08 -2.98 -2.67
N CYS A 159 -27.74 -1.94 -1.91
CA CYS A 159 -28.32 -0.60 -2.00
C CYS A 159 -27.30 0.50 -1.67
N ALA A 160 -27.61 1.71 -2.12
CA ALA A 160 -26.94 2.92 -1.67
C ALA A 160 -27.24 3.14 -0.18
N TYR A 161 -26.19 3.31 0.63
CA TYR A 161 -26.31 3.57 2.07
C TYR A 161 -25.97 5.01 2.45
N ARG A 162 -25.64 5.85 1.46
CA ARG A 162 -25.44 7.30 1.55
C ARG A 162 -25.99 7.96 0.29
N VAL A 163 -26.47 9.20 0.42
CA VAL A 163 -26.94 10.01 -0.71
C VAL A 163 -25.73 10.48 -1.49
N ALA A 164 -25.76 10.30 -2.81
CA ALA A 164 -24.76 10.89 -3.69
C ALA A 164 -25.24 12.28 -4.12
N ASP A 165 -24.43 13.31 -3.87
CA ASP A 165 -24.86 14.71 -3.97
C ASP A 165 -23.90 15.53 -4.86
N VAL A 166 -24.46 16.24 -5.84
CA VAL A 166 -23.71 17.17 -6.69
C VAL A 166 -23.10 18.31 -5.89
N ASP A 167 -23.73 18.76 -4.82
CA ASP A 167 -23.22 19.82 -3.95
C ASP A 167 -22.01 19.36 -3.15
N ASP A 168 -21.96 18.09 -2.75
CA ASP A 168 -20.77 17.49 -2.13
C ASP A 168 -19.60 17.45 -3.11
N LEU A 169 -19.86 17.12 -4.38
CA LEU A 169 -18.85 17.20 -5.45
C LEU A 169 -18.33 18.62 -5.64
N ILE A 170 -19.22 19.62 -5.66
CA ILE A 170 -18.85 21.03 -5.80
C ILE A 170 -18.03 21.48 -4.58
N ALA A 171 -18.48 21.17 -3.36
CA ALA A 171 -17.81 21.51 -2.10
C ALA A 171 -16.39 20.92 -2.03
N ASN A 172 -16.26 19.63 -2.33
CA ASN A 172 -14.98 18.92 -2.37
C ASN A 172 -14.05 19.53 -3.45
N THR A 173 -14.59 19.85 -4.63
CA THR A 173 -13.82 20.49 -5.71
C THR A 173 -13.34 21.89 -5.30
N ALA A 174 -14.18 22.67 -4.63
CA ALA A 174 -13.81 23.97 -4.07
C ALA A 174 -12.73 23.84 -3.00
N GLY A 175 -12.83 22.83 -2.12
CA GLY A 175 -11.79 22.46 -1.17
C GLY A 175 -10.45 22.20 -1.84
N ALA A 176 -10.44 21.39 -2.90
CA ALA A 176 -9.23 21.12 -3.69
C ALA A 176 -8.66 22.41 -4.31
N ALA A 177 -9.50 23.31 -4.83
CA ALA A 177 -9.08 24.59 -5.36
C ALA A 177 -8.43 25.49 -4.30
N ILE A 178 -9.05 25.62 -3.12
CA ILE A 178 -8.47 26.34 -1.97
C ILE A 178 -7.12 25.73 -1.58
N GLY A 179 -7.06 24.39 -1.51
CA GLY A 179 -5.83 23.66 -1.24
C GLY A 179 -4.72 23.99 -2.24
N VAL A 180 -5.03 24.05 -3.53
CA VAL A 180 -4.08 24.43 -4.60
C VAL A 180 -3.54 25.85 -4.40
N LEU A 181 -4.39 26.79 -4.00
CA LEU A 181 -4.00 28.19 -3.77
C LEU A 181 -3.03 28.31 -2.60
N ILE A 182 -3.29 27.62 -1.49
CA ILE A 182 -2.46 27.73 -0.27
C ILE A 182 -1.24 26.79 -0.27
N ALA A 183 -1.22 25.77 -1.14
CA ALA A 183 -0.15 24.75 -1.21
C ALA A 183 1.29 25.30 -1.25
N PRO A 184 1.60 26.38 -2.01
CA PRO A 184 2.96 26.92 -2.08
C PRO A 184 3.49 27.40 -0.73
N VAL A 185 2.60 27.92 0.12
CA VAL A 185 2.92 28.42 1.47
C VAL A 185 3.00 27.24 2.45
N VAL A 186 1.96 26.41 2.50
CA VAL A 186 1.85 25.31 3.47
C VAL A 186 2.99 24.29 3.34
N LEU A 187 3.42 23.99 2.10
CA LEU A 187 4.49 23.03 1.81
C LEU A 187 5.75 23.71 1.25
N ALA A 188 6.00 24.97 1.62
CA ALA A 188 7.21 25.71 1.27
C ALA A 188 8.49 25.02 1.79
N TRP A 189 8.43 24.42 2.98
CA TRP A 189 9.52 23.71 3.65
C TRP A 189 9.93 22.39 2.95
N MET A 190 9.08 21.86 2.07
CA MET A 190 9.33 20.58 1.39
C MET A 190 10.34 20.73 0.26
N PRO A 191 11.35 19.84 0.16
CA PRO A 191 12.35 19.91 -0.90
C PRO A 191 11.72 19.80 -2.29
N SER A 192 12.21 20.62 -3.22
CA SER A 192 11.71 20.65 -4.59
C SER A 192 12.01 19.33 -5.31
N ALA A 193 11.05 18.85 -6.11
CA ALA A 193 11.22 17.63 -6.88
C ALA A 193 12.37 17.75 -7.91
N LYS A 194 12.64 18.95 -8.44
CA LYS A 194 13.75 19.22 -9.37
C LYS A 194 15.11 19.01 -8.70
N LYS A 195 15.32 19.60 -7.51
CA LYS A 195 16.57 19.46 -6.75
C LYS A 195 16.85 17.99 -6.41
N LEU A 196 15.84 17.30 -5.89
CA LEU A 196 15.98 15.88 -5.52
C LEU A 196 16.27 14.96 -6.71
N ARG A 197 15.75 15.28 -7.91
CA ARG A 197 16.06 14.50 -9.12
C ARG A 197 17.48 14.72 -9.61
N ALA A 198 18.03 15.93 -9.46
CA ALA A 198 19.42 16.20 -9.82
C ALA A 198 20.39 15.34 -9.00
N GLU A 199 20.09 15.14 -7.71
CA GLU A 199 20.89 14.32 -6.79
C GLU A 199 20.52 12.81 -6.84
N ARG A 200 19.78 12.36 -7.86
CA ARG A 200 19.34 10.95 -7.94
C ARG A 200 20.52 9.99 -8.11
N GLY A 201 21.49 10.36 -8.96
CA GLY A 201 22.63 9.53 -9.32
C GLY A 201 23.73 9.46 -8.26
N THR A 202 23.70 10.32 -7.25
CA THR A 202 24.77 10.37 -6.24
C THR A 202 24.75 9.10 -5.37
N PRO A 203 25.88 8.38 -5.25
CA PRO A 203 26.01 7.25 -4.33
C PRO A 203 25.73 7.67 -2.89
N ARG A 204 25.12 6.77 -2.10
CA ARG A 204 24.79 7.04 -0.70
C ARG A 204 25.15 5.85 0.19
N PRO A 205 25.49 6.08 1.46
CA PRO A 205 25.85 4.99 2.36
C PRO A 205 24.71 3.99 2.53
N VAL A 206 25.08 2.74 2.80
CA VAL A 206 24.13 1.70 3.18
C VAL A 206 23.76 1.90 4.64
N THR A 207 22.54 2.35 4.89
CA THR A 207 21.99 2.50 6.25
C THR A 207 21.17 1.27 6.66
N VAL A 208 21.01 1.03 7.97
CA VAL A 208 20.15 -0.03 8.51
C VAL A 208 18.73 0.07 7.97
N TRP A 209 18.13 1.27 8.00
CA TRP A 209 16.76 1.50 7.51
C TRP A 209 16.59 1.17 6.02
N ARG A 210 17.53 1.60 5.18
CA ARG A 210 17.55 1.26 3.75
C ARG A 210 17.66 -0.25 3.52
N ARG A 211 18.46 -0.94 4.34
CA ARG A 211 18.62 -2.40 4.26
C ARG A 211 17.34 -3.12 4.67
N TRP A 212 16.73 -2.77 5.80
CA TRP A 212 15.47 -3.34 6.26
C TRP A 212 14.32 -3.06 5.28
N PHE A 213 14.24 -1.85 4.73
CA PHE A 213 13.25 -1.54 3.70
C PHE A 213 13.42 -2.45 2.47
N GLY A 214 14.65 -2.69 2.02
CA GLY A 214 14.94 -3.68 0.99
C GLY A 214 14.49 -5.10 1.36
N MET A 215 14.62 -5.51 2.64
CA MET A 215 14.16 -6.82 3.11
C MET A 215 12.64 -6.94 3.13
N ILE A 216 11.92 -5.89 3.52
CA ILE A 216 10.46 -5.83 3.46
C ILE A 216 10.00 -5.96 2.00
N LEU A 217 10.67 -5.28 1.07
CA LEU A 217 10.37 -5.39 -0.36
C LEU A 217 10.67 -6.79 -0.92
N ASP A 218 11.72 -7.46 -0.42
CA ASP A 218 11.99 -8.87 -0.76
C ASP A 218 10.88 -9.80 -0.24
N ALA A 219 10.39 -9.59 0.98
CA ALA A 219 9.28 -10.37 1.53
C ALA A 219 7.98 -10.15 0.71
N ILE A 220 7.66 -8.90 0.37
CA ILE A 220 6.53 -8.58 -0.52
C ILE A 220 6.70 -9.24 -1.90
N ALA A 221 7.92 -9.22 -2.45
CA ALA A 221 8.19 -9.85 -3.75
C ALA A 221 7.98 -11.37 -3.71
N VAL A 222 8.27 -12.04 -2.58
CA VAL A 222 7.96 -13.46 -2.38
C VAL A 222 6.44 -13.69 -2.37
N GLN A 223 5.67 -12.86 -1.65
CA GLN A 223 4.21 -12.97 -1.67
C GLN A 223 3.65 -12.82 -3.09
N ILE A 224 4.11 -11.79 -3.82
CA ILE A 224 3.70 -11.57 -5.22
C ILE A 224 4.09 -12.76 -6.11
N ALA A 225 5.31 -13.29 -5.96
CA ALA A 225 5.78 -14.42 -6.77
C ALA A 225 4.98 -15.69 -6.50
N VAL A 226 4.65 -15.98 -5.23
CA VAL A 226 3.77 -17.08 -4.86
C VAL A 226 2.38 -16.88 -5.46
N THR A 227 1.77 -15.71 -5.30
CA THR A 227 0.46 -15.41 -5.91
C THR A 227 0.47 -15.56 -7.42
N VAL A 228 1.48 -15.02 -8.11
CA VAL A 228 1.60 -15.16 -9.57
C VAL A 228 1.75 -16.62 -9.98
N ALA A 229 2.59 -17.40 -9.27
CA ALA A 229 2.75 -18.83 -9.55
C ALA A 229 1.44 -19.61 -9.29
N SER A 230 0.71 -19.29 -8.22
CA SER A 230 -0.62 -19.86 -7.94
C SER A 230 -1.62 -19.51 -9.05
N LEU A 231 -1.67 -18.26 -9.51
CA LEU A 231 -2.58 -17.85 -10.59
C LEU A 231 -2.27 -18.54 -11.92
N VAL A 232 -0.98 -18.66 -12.27
CA VAL A 232 -0.55 -19.38 -13.49
C VAL A 232 -1.00 -20.84 -13.47
N LEU A 233 -1.05 -21.47 -12.31
CA LEU A 233 -1.49 -22.86 -12.15
C LEU A 233 -3.01 -23.00 -12.06
N LEU A 234 -3.67 -22.14 -11.27
CA LEU A 234 -5.08 -22.30 -10.91
C LEU A 234 -6.06 -21.68 -11.91
N VAL A 235 -5.71 -20.55 -12.55
CA VAL A 235 -6.62 -19.87 -13.49
C VAL A 235 -6.96 -20.77 -14.69
N PRO A 236 -6.02 -21.48 -15.35
CA PRO A 236 -6.37 -22.40 -16.43
C PRO A 236 -7.34 -23.50 -16.00
N LYS A 237 -7.17 -24.06 -14.79
CA LYS A 237 -8.09 -25.06 -14.24
C LYS A 237 -9.49 -24.49 -14.01
N LEU A 238 -9.57 -23.28 -13.46
CA LEU A 238 -10.84 -22.57 -13.26
C LEU A 238 -11.56 -22.31 -14.58
N ILE A 239 -10.83 -21.95 -15.63
CA ILE A 239 -11.40 -21.74 -16.97
C ILE A 239 -11.93 -23.06 -17.55
N VAL A 240 -11.13 -24.12 -17.52
CA VAL A 240 -11.50 -25.43 -18.08
C VAL A 240 -12.68 -26.06 -17.33
N SER A 241 -12.79 -25.84 -16.03
CA SER A 241 -13.89 -26.32 -15.18
C SER A 241 -15.14 -25.43 -15.23
N GLY A 242 -15.18 -24.39 -16.06
CA GLY A 242 -16.31 -23.46 -16.13
C GLY A 242 -16.58 -22.72 -14.81
N GLY A 243 -15.54 -22.47 -14.02
CA GLY A 243 -15.62 -21.78 -12.73
C GLY A 243 -15.96 -22.68 -11.54
N SER A 244 -16.12 -23.98 -11.73
CA SER A 244 -16.39 -24.94 -10.64
C SER A 244 -15.12 -25.53 -9.99
N GLY A 245 -13.94 -25.20 -10.53
CA GLY A 245 -12.66 -25.71 -10.05
C GLY A 245 -12.19 -25.09 -8.72
N PRO A 246 -11.12 -25.65 -8.15
CA PRO A 246 -10.57 -25.22 -6.85
C PRO A 246 -9.93 -23.83 -6.93
N GLY A 247 -10.17 -23.00 -5.90
CA GLY A 247 -9.50 -21.70 -5.72
C GLY A 247 -8.13 -21.78 -5.03
N VAL A 248 -7.72 -22.98 -4.61
CA VAL A 248 -6.48 -23.27 -3.87
C VAL A 248 -5.83 -24.55 -4.42
N PRO A 249 -4.54 -24.79 -4.16
CA PRO A 249 -3.86 -26.03 -4.59
C PRO A 249 -4.51 -27.28 -3.96
N GLU A 250 -4.77 -28.32 -4.76
CA GLU A 250 -5.48 -29.53 -4.30
C GLU A 250 -4.57 -30.63 -3.77
N ASN A 251 -3.27 -30.57 -4.09
CA ASN A 251 -2.33 -31.63 -3.75
C ASN A 251 -0.91 -31.08 -3.56
N LEU A 252 -0.03 -31.93 -3.02
CA LEU A 252 1.37 -31.59 -2.76
C LEU A 252 2.13 -31.22 -4.04
N VAL A 253 1.81 -31.81 -5.19
CA VAL A 253 2.50 -31.54 -6.46
C VAL A 253 2.29 -30.09 -6.89
N GLU A 254 1.07 -29.56 -6.72
CA GLU A 254 0.74 -28.17 -7.04
C GLU A 254 1.42 -27.19 -6.10
N VAL A 255 1.41 -27.49 -4.80
CA VAL A 255 2.14 -26.70 -3.79
C VAL A 255 3.63 -26.65 -4.13
N VAL A 256 4.24 -27.79 -4.48
CA VAL A 256 5.63 -27.87 -4.92
C VAL A 256 5.87 -27.07 -6.21
N ALA A 257 4.99 -27.19 -7.20
CA ALA A 257 5.09 -26.44 -8.45
C ALA A 257 5.05 -24.92 -8.22
N ILE A 258 4.14 -24.44 -7.36
CA ILE A 258 4.06 -23.03 -6.94
C ILE A 258 5.36 -22.61 -6.25
N GLY A 259 5.89 -23.44 -5.34
CA GLY A 259 7.14 -23.17 -4.64
C GLY A 259 8.35 -23.08 -5.57
N VAL A 260 8.46 -24.00 -6.53
CA VAL A 260 9.51 -23.96 -7.57
C VAL A 260 9.37 -22.69 -8.41
N GLY A 261 8.16 -22.36 -8.88
CA GLY A 261 7.90 -21.14 -9.62
C GLY A 261 8.29 -19.87 -8.85
N ALA A 262 7.91 -19.78 -7.58
CA ALA A 262 8.25 -18.65 -6.71
C ALA A 262 9.78 -18.54 -6.49
N LEU A 263 10.47 -19.65 -6.18
CA LEU A 263 11.92 -19.69 -6.03
C LEU A 263 12.66 -19.27 -7.30
N LEU A 264 12.16 -19.68 -8.47
CA LEU A 264 12.71 -19.23 -9.75
C LEU A 264 12.63 -17.70 -9.88
N LEU A 265 11.47 -17.12 -9.57
CA LEU A 265 11.22 -15.68 -9.69
C LEU A 265 12.03 -14.82 -8.70
N VAL A 266 12.18 -15.26 -7.45
CA VAL A 266 12.77 -14.42 -6.37
C VAL A 266 14.18 -14.81 -5.93
N VAL A 267 14.62 -16.04 -6.22
CA VAL A 267 15.96 -16.53 -5.86
C VAL A 267 16.82 -16.70 -7.10
N VAL A 268 16.39 -17.53 -8.06
CA VAL A 268 17.24 -17.93 -9.20
C VAL A 268 17.42 -16.78 -10.19
N ILE A 269 16.33 -16.21 -10.71
CA ILE A 269 16.42 -15.12 -11.71
C ILE A 269 17.22 -13.93 -11.16
N PRO A 270 16.95 -13.40 -9.95
CA PRO A 270 17.71 -12.27 -9.42
C PRO A 270 19.18 -12.60 -9.16
N ALA A 271 19.52 -13.84 -8.83
CA ALA A 271 20.90 -14.28 -8.63
C ALA A 271 21.70 -14.40 -9.95
N VAL A 272 21.04 -14.85 -11.02
CA VAL A 272 21.68 -15.02 -12.35
C VAL A 272 21.82 -13.66 -13.05
N VAL A 273 20.86 -12.76 -12.90
CA VAL A 273 20.85 -11.47 -13.61
C VAL A 273 21.74 -10.43 -12.93
N SER A 274 22.55 -9.70 -13.71
CA SER A 274 23.31 -8.52 -13.27
C SER A 274 24.26 -8.83 -12.10
N THR A 275 24.13 -8.15 -10.95
CA THR A 275 24.99 -8.26 -9.78
C THR A 275 24.59 -9.38 -8.83
N GLY A 276 23.48 -10.10 -9.07
CA GLY A 276 22.96 -11.05 -8.09
C GLY A 276 22.19 -10.39 -6.94
N ALA A 277 21.85 -9.10 -7.05
CA ALA A 277 20.99 -8.39 -6.10
C ALA A 277 19.56 -8.94 -6.12
N SER A 278 18.94 -9.08 -4.94
CA SER A 278 17.52 -9.40 -4.81
C SER A 278 16.63 -8.27 -5.35
N ILE A 279 15.34 -8.53 -5.54
CA ILE A 279 14.39 -7.55 -6.08
C ILE A 279 14.33 -6.32 -5.18
N GLY A 280 14.18 -6.52 -3.87
CA GLY A 280 14.18 -5.47 -2.86
C GLY A 280 15.48 -4.68 -2.83
N GLN A 281 16.64 -5.35 -2.88
CA GLN A 281 17.94 -4.67 -2.99
C GLN A 281 17.99 -3.74 -4.22
N ARG A 282 17.60 -4.22 -5.40
CA ARG A 282 17.54 -3.38 -6.62
C ARG A 282 16.56 -2.23 -6.47
N LEU A 283 15.42 -2.45 -5.82
CA LEU A 283 14.42 -1.42 -5.57
C LEU A 283 14.96 -0.25 -4.75
N VAL A 284 15.89 -0.52 -3.84
CA VAL A 284 16.54 0.49 -2.98
C VAL A 284 17.98 0.80 -3.39
N TRP A 285 18.38 0.53 -4.64
CA TRP A 285 19.72 0.81 -5.19
C TRP A 285 20.87 0.14 -4.42
N LEU A 286 20.64 -1.05 -3.88
CA LEU A 286 21.66 -1.85 -3.22
C LEU A 286 22.12 -2.96 -4.16
N ALA A 287 23.43 -3.21 -4.20
CA ALA A 287 24.02 -4.30 -4.95
C ALA A 287 25.07 -5.03 -4.10
N PRO A 288 25.09 -6.36 -4.11
CA PRO A 288 26.17 -7.11 -3.52
C PRO A 288 27.45 -6.92 -4.34
N GLU A 289 28.58 -6.93 -3.66
CA GLU A 289 29.91 -6.80 -4.23
C GLU A 289 30.81 -7.91 -3.66
N TRP A 290 31.68 -8.47 -4.49
CA TRP A 290 32.65 -9.48 -4.06
C TRP A 290 34.06 -9.05 -4.49
N PRO A 291 35.10 -9.40 -3.72
CA PRO A 291 36.49 -9.06 -4.03
C PRO A 291 36.92 -9.47 -5.45
N ASP A 292 36.47 -10.64 -5.90
CA ASP A 292 36.87 -11.22 -7.20
C ASP A 292 35.98 -10.77 -8.38
N GLY A 293 35.28 -9.62 -8.25
CA GLY A 293 34.39 -9.11 -9.30
C GLY A 293 33.07 -9.89 -9.48
N GLY A 294 32.71 -10.72 -8.49
CA GLY A 294 31.36 -11.31 -8.39
C GLY A 294 30.99 -12.35 -9.45
N ARG A 295 31.94 -12.97 -10.15
CA ARG A 295 31.67 -13.88 -11.29
C ARG A 295 31.19 -15.28 -10.92
N ALA A 296 31.32 -15.71 -9.65
CA ALA A 296 30.88 -17.04 -9.24
C ALA A 296 29.35 -17.05 -8.99
N LEU A 297 28.58 -17.59 -9.95
CA LEU A 297 27.13 -17.83 -9.82
C LEU A 297 26.79 -18.55 -8.50
N GLY A 298 27.64 -19.48 -8.06
CA GLY A 298 27.48 -20.20 -6.79
C GLY A 298 27.39 -19.26 -5.58
N ARG A 299 28.20 -18.20 -5.49
CA ARG A 299 28.12 -17.23 -4.38
C ARG A 299 26.83 -16.42 -4.41
N ARG A 300 26.34 -16.07 -5.60
CA ARG A 300 25.09 -15.32 -5.78
C ARG A 300 23.89 -16.16 -5.37
N LEU A 301 23.86 -17.43 -5.78
CA LEU A 301 22.83 -18.39 -5.40
C LEU A 301 22.89 -18.70 -3.90
N ALA A 302 24.09 -18.95 -3.35
CA ALA A 302 24.27 -19.17 -1.91
C ALA A 302 23.73 -17.99 -1.10
N ARG A 303 24.10 -16.75 -1.46
CA ARG A 303 23.57 -15.53 -0.83
C ARG A 303 22.04 -15.45 -0.89
N ALA A 304 21.46 -15.71 -2.05
CA ALA A 304 20.01 -15.64 -2.24
C ALA A 304 19.28 -16.74 -1.44
N ALA A 305 19.89 -17.93 -1.32
CA ALA A 305 19.32 -19.08 -0.65
C ALA A 305 19.23 -18.94 0.88
N VAL A 306 20.17 -18.25 1.54
CA VAL A 306 20.23 -18.13 3.01
C VAL A 306 18.89 -17.73 3.63
N VAL A 307 18.19 -16.76 3.05
CA VAL A 307 16.89 -16.28 3.55
C VAL A 307 15.77 -16.57 2.56
N GLY A 308 16.03 -16.45 1.25
CA GLY A 308 15.00 -16.59 0.23
C GLY A 308 14.37 -17.98 0.20
N VAL A 309 15.18 -19.03 0.28
CA VAL A 309 14.66 -20.41 0.25
C VAL A 309 13.80 -20.74 1.47
N PRO A 310 14.29 -20.64 2.73
CA PRO A 310 13.47 -21.00 3.88
C PRO A 310 12.21 -20.15 3.99
N TYR A 311 12.27 -18.85 3.62
CA TYR A 311 11.10 -17.98 3.65
C TYR A 311 10.05 -18.37 2.60
N THR A 312 10.46 -18.59 1.34
CA THR A 312 9.55 -19.01 0.27
C THR A 312 8.96 -20.40 0.54
N VAL A 313 9.76 -21.36 1.00
CA VAL A 313 9.27 -22.71 1.34
C VAL A 313 8.24 -22.65 2.46
N ALA A 314 8.52 -21.93 3.56
CA ALA A 314 7.56 -21.79 4.65
C ALA A 314 6.25 -21.10 4.20
N THR A 315 6.35 -20.09 3.33
CA THR A 315 5.18 -19.39 2.77
C THR A 315 4.30 -20.33 1.96
N VAL A 316 4.91 -21.15 1.12
CA VAL A 316 4.20 -22.06 0.20
C VAL A 316 3.61 -23.25 0.94
N LEU A 317 4.31 -23.78 1.96
CA LEU A 317 3.77 -24.84 2.82
C LEU A 317 2.54 -24.38 3.62
N GLY A 318 2.35 -23.08 3.83
CA GLY A 318 1.11 -22.52 4.37
C GLY A 318 -0.11 -22.67 3.44
N GLN A 319 0.07 -23.15 2.20
CA GLN A 319 -1.01 -23.42 1.24
C GLN A 319 -1.36 -24.91 1.13
N LEU A 320 -0.85 -25.76 2.02
CA LEU A 320 -1.17 -27.18 2.01
C LEU A 320 -2.70 -27.38 2.19
N PRO A 321 -3.35 -28.21 1.34
CA PRO A 321 -4.77 -28.50 1.46
C PRO A 321 -5.06 -29.40 2.65
N GLU A 322 -6.22 -29.24 3.27
CA GLU A 322 -6.75 -30.21 4.24
C GLU A 322 -7.55 -31.29 3.51
N PRO A 323 -7.38 -32.61 3.79
CA PRO A 323 -6.54 -33.21 4.82
C PRO A 323 -5.17 -33.67 4.28
N VAL A 324 -4.09 -33.13 4.85
CA VAL A 324 -2.73 -33.69 4.70
C VAL A 324 -2.39 -34.53 5.93
N ALA A 325 -1.55 -35.55 5.77
CA ALA A 325 -1.13 -36.38 6.90
C ALA A 325 -0.50 -35.54 8.03
N ASP A 326 -0.80 -35.86 9.30
CA ASP A 326 -0.31 -35.13 10.48
C ASP A 326 1.22 -34.95 10.50
N SER A 327 1.96 -35.93 9.97
CA SER A 327 3.41 -35.85 9.81
C SER A 327 3.84 -34.73 8.86
N THR A 328 3.08 -34.49 7.78
CA THR A 328 3.31 -33.41 6.81
C THR A 328 3.03 -32.05 7.44
N GLN A 329 1.94 -31.92 8.20
CA GLN A 329 1.62 -30.69 8.93
C GLN A 329 2.69 -30.37 9.98
N THR A 330 3.16 -31.39 10.71
CA THR A 330 4.24 -31.24 11.70
C THR A 330 5.53 -30.76 11.05
N VAL A 331 5.93 -31.38 9.93
CA VAL A 331 7.11 -30.97 9.16
C VAL A 331 6.96 -29.53 8.66
N ALA A 332 5.80 -29.15 8.13
CA ALA A 332 5.52 -27.79 7.68
C ALA A 332 5.63 -26.78 8.83
N GLY A 333 5.10 -27.11 10.02
CA GLY A 333 5.22 -26.30 11.22
C GLY A 333 6.67 -26.10 11.67
N VAL A 334 7.47 -27.17 11.69
CA VAL A 334 8.91 -27.10 12.01
C VAL A 334 9.66 -26.21 11.01
N ILE A 335 9.40 -26.37 9.71
CA ILE A 335 9.98 -25.53 8.66
C ILE A 335 9.58 -24.06 8.86
N GLY A 336 8.33 -23.79 9.23
CA GLY A 336 7.84 -22.45 9.56
C GLY A 336 8.63 -21.81 10.70
N ILE A 337 8.85 -22.54 11.80
CA ILE A 337 9.62 -22.08 12.96
C ILE A 337 11.08 -21.79 12.56
N VAL A 338 11.73 -22.73 11.87
CA VAL A 338 13.12 -22.57 11.41
C VAL A 338 13.24 -21.35 10.49
N SER A 339 12.30 -21.17 9.57
CA SER A 339 12.24 -20.02 8.67
C SER A 339 12.10 -18.71 9.43
N ALA A 340 11.20 -18.65 10.43
CA ALA A 340 11.03 -17.48 11.28
C ALA A 340 12.32 -17.12 12.04
N LEU A 341 13.04 -18.12 12.56
CA LEU A 341 14.34 -17.93 13.22
C LEU A 341 15.39 -17.39 12.24
N VAL A 342 15.49 -17.97 11.04
CA VAL A 342 16.43 -17.50 10.00
C VAL A 342 16.14 -16.05 9.61
N VAL A 343 14.87 -15.69 9.41
CA VAL A 343 14.45 -14.32 9.10
C VAL A 343 14.77 -13.37 10.26
N ALA A 344 14.48 -13.76 11.50
CA ALA A 344 14.77 -12.96 12.69
C ALA A 344 16.27 -12.69 12.81
N ILE A 345 17.11 -13.73 12.71
CA ILE A 345 18.58 -13.60 12.73
C ILE A 345 19.04 -12.70 11.58
N ALA A 346 18.50 -12.87 10.38
CA ALA A 346 18.86 -12.04 9.23
C ALA A 346 18.54 -10.56 9.46
N VAL A 347 17.37 -10.23 10.02
CA VAL A 347 16.95 -8.85 10.35
C VAL A 347 17.82 -8.26 11.46
N ILE A 348 18.01 -9.00 12.55
CA ILE A 348 18.78 -8.57 13.73
C ILE A 348 20.26 -8.38 13.38
N SER A 349 20.82 -9.21 12.48
CA SER A 349 22.24 -9.13 12.10
C SER A 349 22.63 -7.85 11.35
N VAL A 350 21.68 -7.12 10.77
CA VAL A 350 21.95 -5.94 9.92
C VAL A 350 22.80 -4.87 10.64
N PRO A 351 22.40 -4.34 11.81
CA PRO A 351 23.20 -3.34 12.54
C PRO A 351 24.57 -3.85 13.01
N PHE A 352 24.70 -5.15 13.27
CA PHE A 352 25.92 -5.74 13.86
C PHE A 352 26.96 -6.20 12.82
N THR A 353 26.64 -6.12 11.53
CA THR A 353 27.55 -6.57 10.47
C THR A 353 28.25 -5.39 9.79
N ARG A 354 29.54 -5.58 9.44
CA ARG A 354 30.31 -4.61 8.66
C ARG A 354 29.55 -4.24 7.38
N GLY A 355 29.50 -2.95 7.06
CA GLY A 355 28.80 -2.47 5.86
C GLY A 355 27.28 -2.71 5.87
N ARG A 356 26.69 -3.20 6.97
CA ARG A 356 25.27 -3.55 7.08
C ARG A 356 24.88 -4.64 6.07
N ARG A 357 25.86 -5.49 5.72
CA ARG A 357 25.74 -6.55 4.71
C ARG A 357 24.75 -7.64 5.12
N GLY A 358 24.60 -7.87 6.43
CA GLY A 358 23.67 -8.84 7.02
C GLY A 358 24.10 -10.30 6.81
N LEU A 359 23.35 -11.22 7.42
CA LEU A 359 23.65 -12.66 7.47
C LEU A 359 23.99 -13.27 6.09
N SER A 360 23.17 -13.01 5.07
CA SER A 360 23.34 -13.65 3.76
C SER A 360 24.63 -13.28 3.03
N LEU A 361 25.13 -12.06 3.23
CA LEU A 361 26.39 -11.62 2.64
C LEU A 361 27.60 -11.99 3.50
N VAL A 362 27.44 -12.08 4.82
CA VAL A 362 28.47 -12.67 5.71
C VAL A 362 28.77 -14.10 5.28
N LEU A 363 27.74 -14.93 5.12
CA LEU A 363 27.89 -16.34 4.75
C LEU A 363 28.39 -16.52 3.31
N ALA A 364 28.01 -15.63 2.40
CA ALA A 364 28.43 -15.69 0.99
C ALA A 364 29.75 -14.95 0.69
N GLY A 365 30.43 -14.40 1.71
CA GLY A 365 31.71 -13.69 1.57
C GLY A 365 31.63 -12.41 0.71
N GLY A 366 30.52 -11.68 0.78
CA GLY A 366 30.29 -10.45 0.01
C GLY A 366 30.09 -9.21 0.88
N GLU A 367 30.21 -8.05 0.26
CA GLU A 367 29.87 -6.74 0.83
C GLU A 367 28.62 -6.18 0.16
N LEU A 368 28.08 -5.10 0.75
CA LEU A 368 26.91 -4.41 0.23
C LEU A 368 27.26 -2.96 -0.08
N ARG A 369 27.01 -2.55 -1.33
CA ARG A 369 27.24 -1.17 -1.79
C ARG A 369 26.00 -0.55 -2.41
N ASP A 370 26.06 0.77 -2.59
CA ASP A 370 25.13 1.46 -3.46
C ASP A 370 25.40 1.07 -4.91
N SER A 371 24.38 0.70 -5.66
CA SER A 371 24.51 0.30 -7.07
C SER A 371 24.86 1.46 -8.01
N ARG A 372 24.87 2.70 -7.49
CA ARG A 372 25.29 3.91 -8.21
C ARG A 372 26.76 4.25 -7.98
N ALA A 373 27.41 3.59 -7.02
CA ALA A 373 28.81 3.78 -6.68
C ALA A 373 29.73 3.13 -7.70
#